data_AF-A0A955I710-F1
#
_entry.id   AF-A0A955I710-F1
#
_cell.length_a   1.000
_cell.length_b   1.000
_cell.length_c   1.000
_cell.angle_alpha   90.00
_cell.angle_beta   90.00
_cell.angle_gamma   90.00
#
_symmetry.space_group_name_H-M   'P 1'
#
loop_
_entity.id
_entity.type
_entity.pdbx_description
1 polymer ?
#
loop_
_entity_poly.entity_id
_entity_poly.type
_entity_poly.pdbx_seq_one_letter_code
_entity_poly.pdbx_strand_id
1 'polypeptide(L)' 'MIKNPPIPPIVDDLADSLASMPGIGPKLAGRLAVYLATKGRGVGDNLQKLLAGLDDLTICEECGNIS' A
#
# COMPACT_ATOMS: atom_id res chain seq x y z
N MET A 1 15.28 24.91 11.81
CA MET A 1 14.34 23.76 11.74
C MET A 1 13.63 23.85 10.40
N ILE A 2 13.96 22.96 9.46
CA ILE A 2 13.29 22.93 8.16
C ILE A 2 11.88 22.37 8.42
N LYS A 3 10.86 23.24 8.41
CA LYS A 3 9.47 22.78 8.38
C LYS A 3 9.26 22.14 7.02
N ASN A 4 9.23 20.82 6.96
CA ASN A 4 8.70 20.14 5.79
C ASN A 4 7.24 20.61 5.60
N PRO A 5 6.81 20.89 4.36
CA PRO A 5 5.41 21.24 4.10
C PRO A 5 4.50 20.11 4.63
N PRO A 6 3.30 20.44 5.13
CA PRO A 6 2.37 19.42 5.60
C PRO A 6 2.05 18.48 4.44
N ILE A 7 2.35 17.20 4.63
CA ILE A 7 1.98 16.14 3.68
C ILE A 7 0.43 16.14 3.61
N PRO A 8 -0.17 16.05 2.41
CA PRO A 8 -1.62 15.95 2.31
C PRO A 8 -2.15 14.77 3.14
N PRO A 9 -3.24 14.91 3.91
CA PRO A 9 -3.71 13.87 4.83
C PRO A 9 -3.83 12.48 4.19
N ILE A 10 -4.35 12.42 2.95
CA ILE A 10 -4.48 11.16 2.19
C ILE A 10 -3.15 10.45 1.92
N VAL A 11 -2.05 11.18 1.81
CA VAL A 11 -0.71 10.61 1.60
C VAL A 11 -0.15 10.09 2.93
N ASP A 12 -0.52 10.72 4.04
CA ASP A 12 -0.16 10.27 5.40
C ASP A 12 -0.94 9.00 5.77
N ASP A 13 -2.25 8.98 5.54
CA ASP A 13 -3.11 7.80 5.75
C ASP A 13 -2.63 6.59 4.92
N LEU A 14 -2.18 6.84 3.69
CA LEU A 14 -1.58 5.83 2.83
C LEU A 14 -0.25 5.33 3.40
N ALA A 15 0.59 6.21 3.94
CA ALA A 15 1.84 5.82 4.58
C ALA A 15 1.58 4.96 5.82
N ASP A 16 0.60 5.31 6.65
CA ASP A 16 0.22 4.51 7.83
C ASP A 16 -0.30 3.13 7.43
N SER A 17 -1.14 3.06 6.40
CA SER A 17 -1.65 1.79 5.84
C SER A 17 -0.53 0.91 5.28
N LEU A 18 0.50 1.51 4.67
CA LEU A 18 1.67 0.77 4.18
C LEU A 18 2.58 0.32 5.33
N ALA A 19 2.69 1.12 6.39
CA ALA A 19 3.53 0.80 7.55
C ALA A 19 2.98 -0.36 8.40
N SER A 20 1.69 -0.68 8.30
CA SER A 20 1.11 -1.86 8.96
C SER A 20 1.49 -3.18 8.27
N MET A 21 2.09 -3.14 7.08
CA MET A 21 2.48 -4.34 6.34
C MET A 21 3.80 -4.92 6.87
N PRO A 22 3.94 -6.25 6.91
CA PRO A 22 5.17 -6.89 7.37
C PRO A 22 6.36 -6.47 6.48
N GLY A 23 7.44 -6.00 7.12
CA GLY A 23 8.67 -5.59 6.43
C GLY A 23 8.67 -4.16 5.88
N ILE A 24 7.59 -3.38 6.04
CA ILE A 24 7.55 -1.98 5.61
C ILE A 24 7.63 -1.06 6.84
N GLY A 25 8.82 -0.51 7.10
CA GLY A 25 9.01 0.47 8.18
C GLY A 25 8.54 1.89 7.80
N PRO A 26 8.34 2.81 8.79
CA PRO A 26 7.77 4.15 8.57
C PRO A 26 8.49 4.98 7.49
N LYS A 27 9.82 4.89 7.44
CA LYS A 27 10.64 5.58 6.44
C LYS A 27 10.38 5.08 5.02
N LEU A 28 10.18 3.77 4.85
CA LEU A 28 9.86 3.18 3.54
C LEU A 28 8.42 3.49 3.16
N ALA A 29 7.49 3.37 4.13
CA ALA A 29 6.08 3.64 3.93
C ALA A 29 5.83 5.07 3.41
N GLY A 30 6.42 6.09 4.04
CA GLY A 30 6.31 7.48 3.56
C GLY A 30 6.91 7.69 2.17
N ARG A 31 8.00 6.99 1.83
CA ARG A 31 8.58 7.04 0.47
C ARG A 31 7.64 6.44 -0.58
N LEU A 32 7.01 5.32 -0.27
CA LEU A 32 6.06 4.64 -1.16
C LEU A 32 4.79 5.46 -1.35
N ALA A 33 4.24 6.02 -0.27
CA ALA A 33 3.05 6.87 -0.34
C ALA A 33 3.26 8.12 -1.22
N VAL A 34 4.38 8.81 -1.04
CA VAL A 34 4.75 9.96 -1.90
C VAL A 34 4.98 9.53 -3.35
N TYR A 35 5.61 8.37 -3.59
CA TYR A 35 5.78 7.85 -4.94
C TYR A 35 4.44 7.57 -5.62
N LEU A 36 3.51 6.88 -4.95
CA LEU A 36 2.17 6.59 -5.46
C LEU A 36 1.39 7.88 -5.77
N ALA A 37 1.48 8.88 -4.89
CA ALA A 37 0.80 10.17 -5.06
C ALA A 37 1.33 11.01 -6.23
N THR A 38 2.62 10.89 -6.57
CA THR A 38 3.29 11.80 -7.53
C THR A 38 3.58 11.16 -8.89
N LYS A 39 4.03 9.91 -8.89
CA LYS A 39 4.55 9.22 -10.09
C LYS A 39 3.91 7.85 -10.33
N GLY A 40 3.19 7.32 -9.34
CA GLY A 40 2.67 5.97 -9.35
C GLY A 40 1.21 5.83 -9.75
N ARG A 41 0.60 6.77 -10.49
CA ARG A 41 -0.84 6.70 -10.83
C ARG A 41 -1.25 5.36 -11.46
N GLY A 42 -0.52 4.89 -12.48
CA GLY A 42 -0.78 3.58 -13.09
C GLY A 42 -0.45 2.38 -12.19
N VAL A 43 0.46 2.55 -11.22
CA VAL A 43 0.74 1.53 -10.20
C VAL A 43 -0.42 1.44 -9.22
N GLY A 44 -0.99 2.58 -8.82
CA GLY A 44 -2.17 2.65 -7.95
C GLY A 44 -3.38 1.94 -8.56
N ASP A 45 -3.71 2.25 -9.82
CA ASP A 45 -4.84 1.62 -10.52
C ASP A 45 -4.67 0.09 -10.63
N ASN A 46 -3.45 -0.36 -10.96
CA ASN A 46 -3.16 -1.80 -11.04
C ASN A 46 -3.21 -2.48 -9.66
N LEU A 47 -2.67 -1.84 -8.62
CA LEU A 47 -2.74 -2.35 -7.25
C LEU A 47 -4.19 -2.46 -6.77
N GLN A 48 -5.01 -1.44 -7.01
CA GLN A 48 -6.43 -1.46 -6.68
C GLN A 48 -7.13 -2.67 -7.31
N LYS A 49 -6.89 -2.91 -8.61
CA LYS A 49 -7.47 -4.05 -9.32
C LYS A 49 -6.99 -5.39 -8.75
N LEU A 50 -5.70 -5.54 -8.48
CA LEU A 50 -5.13 -6.77 -7.94
C LEU A 50 -5.63 -7.06 -6.53
N LEU A 51 -5.70 -6.03 -5.68
CA LEU A 51 -6.21 -6.16 -4.31
C LEU A 51 -7.67 -6.60 -4.30
N ALA A 52 -8.52 -6.03 -5.16
CA ALA A 52 -9.91 -6.46 -5.30
C ALA A 52 -10.03 -7.92 -5.78
N GLY A 53 -9.11 -8.39 -6.63
CA GLY A 53 -9.09 -9.79 -7.07
C GLY A 53 -8.64 -10.79 -6.01
N LEU A 54 -8.06 -10.34 -4.88
CA LEU A 54 -7.72 -11.25 -3.78
C LEU A 54 -8.97 -11.78 -3.07
N ASP A 55 -10.12 -11.10 -3.18
CA ASP A 55 -11.39 -11.54 -2.61
C ASP A 55 -11.91 -12.84 -3.27
N ASP A 56 -11.45 -13.12 -4.49
CA ASP A 56 -11.81 -14.34 -5.24
C ASP A 56 -10.91 -15.53 -4.87
N LEU A 57 -9.87 -15.33 -4.04
CA LEU A 57 -8.96 -16.40 -3.67
C LEU A 57 -9.63 -17.39 -2.72
N THR A 58 -9.45 -18.67 -3.02
CA THR A 58 -9.91 -19.77 -2.18
C THR A 58 -8.73 -20.39 -1.45
N ILE A 59 -8.96 -20.82 -0.22
CA ILE A 59 -7.99 -21.61 0.55
C ILE A 59 -8.51 -23.04 0.59
N CYS A 60 -7.73 -23.97 0.07
CA CYS A 60 -8.07 -25.40 0.12
C CYS A 60 -8.17 -25.86 1.57
N GLU A 61 -9.31 -26.45 1.96
CA GLU A 61 -9.54 -26.94 3.32
C GLU A 61 -8.70 -28.17 3.67
N GLU A 62 -8.16 -28.89 2.67
CA GLU A 62 -7.36 -30.10 2.88
C GLU A 62 -5.86 -29.81 3.04
N CYS A 63 -5.29 -28.95 2.18
CA CYS A 63 -3.84 -28.72 2.13
C CYS A 63 -3.42 -27.27 2.41
N GLY A 64 -4.37 -26.34 2.54
CA GLY A 64 -4.10 -24.93 2.78
C GLY A 64 -3.53 -24.17 1.58
N ASN A 65 -3.55 -24.76 0.38
CA ASN A 65 -3.09 -24.10 -0.84
C ASN A 65 -4.05 -22.95 -1.24
N ILE A 66 -3.47 -21.86 -1.76
CA ILE A 66 -4.21 -20.70 -2.28
C ILE A 66 -4.46 -20.90 -3.78
N SER A 67 -5.70 -20.83 -4.23
CA SER A 67 -6.11 -21.01 -5.63
C SER A 67 -7.20 -20.05 -6.07
#